data_AF-A0A520CKL6-F1
#
_entry.id   AF-A0A520CKL6-F1
#
_cell.length_a   1.000
_cell.length_b   1.000
_cell.length_c   1.000
_cell.angle_alpha   90.00
_cell.angle_beta   90.00
_cell.angle_gamma   90.00
#
_symmetry.space_group_name_H-M   'P 1'
#
loop_
_entity.id
_entity.type
_entity.pdbx_description
1 polymer ?
#
loop_
_entity_poly.entity_id
_entity_poly.type
_entity_poly.pdbx_seq_one_letter_code
_entity_poly.pdbx_strand_id
1 'polypeptide(L)'
;MSDTPIQWIAAAIFAVALLHTFSAKQFERLSHRYPRHAGLFHLLGEVEVVFGFWAIVLVVVMAVVGDGAAALDYAESRNYTEPLFVFVVMVIAASRPVLVTVMSMVNAVARVLPVRTSLATAWLGLAAVPLLGSLITEPAAMTIAALMLAPQIFRPDVPERVKYLALGVLFVNISIGG
;
A
#
# COMPACT_ATOMS: atom_id res chain seq x y z
N MET A 1 -30.25 -23.25 7.22
CA MET A 1 -29.53 -24.53 7.02
C MET A 1 -28.71 -24.37 5.75
N SER A 2 -27.38 -24.48 5.88
CA SER A 2 -26.36 -24.48 4.82
C SER A 2 -26.32 -23.29 3.84
N ASP A 3 -25.85 -22.13 4.31
CA ASP A 3 -25.17 -21.12 3.47
C ASP A 3 -23.75 -21.58 3.05
N THR A 4 -23.44 -22.86 3.24
CA THR A 4 -22.18 -23.48 2.85
C THR A 4 -21.81 -23.26 1.38
N PRO A 5 -22.72 -23.30 0.37
CA PRO A 5 -22.29 -23.09 -1.00
C PRO A 5 -21.78 -21.66 -1.23
N ILE A 6 -22.43 -20.63 -0.67
CA ILE A 6 -21.97 -19.25 -0.88
C ILE A 6 -20.66 -18.95 -0.15
N GLN A 7 -20.45 -19.55 1.03
CA GLN A 7 -19.19 -19.42 1.77
C GLN A 7 -18.01 -20.04 1.00
N TRP A 8 -18.18 -21.23 0.42
CA TRP A 8 -17.15 -21.86 -0.41
C TRP A 8 -16.89 -21.08 -1.70
N ILE A 9 -17.94 -20.55 -2.33
CA ILE A 9 -17.80 -19.68 -3.50
C ILE A 9 -17.05 -18.39 -3.14
N ALA A 10 -17.41 -17.73 -2.04
CA ALA A 10 -16.74 -16.53 -1.57
C ALA A 10 -15.27 -16.81 -1.21
N ALA A 11 -14.99 -17.93 -0.55
CA ALA A 11 -13.62 -18.36 -0.24
C ALA A 11 -12.81 -18.64 -1.51
N ALA A 12 -13.41 -19.28 -2.52
CA ALA A 12 -12.77 -19.50 -3.80
C ALA A 12 -12.49 -18.17 -4.52
N ILE A 13 -13.47 -17.26 -4.60
CA ILE A 13 -13.29 -15.92 -5.18
C ILE A 13 -12.17 -15.17 -4.45
N PHE A 14 -12.14 -15.21 -3.12
CA PHE A 14 -11.07 -14.61 -2.32
C PHE A 14 -9.71 -15.22 -2.63
N ALA A 15 -9.60 -16.55 -2.75
CA ALA A 15 -8.36 -17.21 -3.13
C ALA A 15 -7.90 -16.78 -4.53
N VAL A 16 -8.81 -16.65 -5.50
CA VAL A 16 -8.47 -16.14 -6.84
C VAL A 16 -8.08 -14.66 -6.77
N ALA A 17 -8.73 -13.86 -5.93
CA ALA A 17 -8.35 -12.47 -5.69
C ALA A 17 -6.91 -12.37 -5.18
N LEU A 18 -6.53 -13.19 -4.18
CA LEU A 18 -5.16 -13.25 -3.68
C LEU A 18 -4.17 -13.66 -4.78
N LEU A 19 -4.50 -14.69 -5.58
CA LEU A 19 -3.67 -15.10 -6.70
C LEU A 19 -3.49 -13.97 -7.73
N HIS A 20 -4.54 -13.19 -8.00
CA HIS A 20 -4.46 -12.01 -8.86
C HIS A 20 -3.54 -10.94 -8.25
N THR A 21 -3.70 -10.60 -6.97
CA THR A 21 -2.86 -9.61 -6.27
C THR A 21 -1.38 -10.00 -6.30
N PHE A 22 -1.04 -11.27 -6.04
CA PHE A 22 0.35 -11.74 -6.15
C PHE A 22 0.86 -11.80 -7.60
N SER A 23 -0.04 -11.81 -8.57
CA SER A 23 0.28 -11.76 -10.00
C SER A 23 0.36 -10.34 -10.58
N ALA A 24 0.12 -9.30 -9.77
CA ALA A 24 0.16 -7.88 -10.20
C ALA A 24 1.41 -7.52 -11.02
N LYS A 25 2.60 -7.99 -10.58
CA LYS A 25 3.87 -7.78 -11.30
C LYS A 25 3.88 -8.36 -12.72
N GLN A 26 3.11 -9.42 -12.97
CA GLN A 26 3.00 -9.99 -14.31
C GLN A 26 2.16 -9.08 -15.21
N PHE A 27 1.08 -8.49 -14.70
CA PHE A 27 0.27 -7.50 -15.41
C PHE A 27 1.07 -6.22 -15.70
N GLU A 28 1.90 -5.76 -14.78
CA GLU A 28 2.82 -4.64 -15.02
C GLU A 28 3.77 -4.94 -16.20
N ARG A 29 4.41 -6.12 -16.23
CA ARG A 29 5.25 -6.54 -17.36
C ARG A 29 4.45 -6.61 -18.67
N LEU A 30 3.20 -7.03 -18.60
CA LEU A 30 2.31 -7.13 -19.75
C LEU A 30 1.95 -5.74 -20.30
N SER A 31 1.80 -4.75 -19.42
CA SER A 31 1.57 -3.35 -19.80
C SER A 31 2.72 -2.79 -20.65
N HIS A 32 3.97 -3.10 -20.30
CA HIS A 32 5.15 -2.71 -21.08
C HIS A 32 5.27 -3.47 -22.40
N ARG A 33 4.84 -4.74 -22.45
CA ARG A 33 4.91 -5.58 -23.66
C ARG A 33 3.83 -5.25 -24.68
N TYR A 34 2.63 -4.88 -24.23
CA TYR A 34 1.48 -4.62 -25.10
C TYR A 34 1.01 -3.16 -24.95
N PRO A 35 1.71 -2.18 -25.57
CA PRO A 35 1.46 -0.76 -25.36
C PRO A 35 0.03 -0.31 -25.71
N ARG A 36 -0.63 -1.01 -26.64
CA ARG A 36 -2.03 -0.72 -27.03
C ARG A 36 -3.04 -0.94 -25.90
N HIS A 37 -2.73 -1.79 -24.92
CA HIS A 37 -3.58 -2.09 -23.76
C HIS A 37 -2.86 -1.78 -22.44
N ALA A 38 -1.82 -0.95 -22.47
CA ALA A 38 -0.99 -0.69 -21.29
C ALA A 38 -1.81 -0.15 -20.12
N GLY A 39 -2.76 0.77 -20.38
CA GLY A 39 -3.64 1.31 -19.34
C GLY A 39 -4.48 0.25 -18.63
N LEU A 40 -5.04 -0.71 -19.38
CA LEU A 40 -5.82 -1.80 -18.81
C LEU A 40 -4.95 -2.73 -17.95
N PHE A 41 -3.78 -3.11 -18.45
CA PHE A 41 -2.87 -3.99 -17.70
C PHE A 41 -2.26 -3.30 -16.48
N HIS A 42 -2.04 -1.99 -16.55
CA HIS A 42 -1.60 -1.21 -15.39
C HIS A 42 -2.69 -1.17 -14.32
N LEU A 43 -3.93 -0.88 -14.71
CA LEU A 43 -5.08 -0.84 -13.82
C LEU A 43 -5.35 -2.21 -13.18
N LEU A 44 -5.19 -3.31 -13.92
CA LEU A 44 -5.26 -4.69 -13.37
C LEU A 44 -4.05 -5.07 -12.49
N GLY A 45 -2.97 -4.30 -12.53
CA GLY A 45 -1.80 -4.49 -11.65
C GLY A 45 -1.92 -3.75 -10.32
N GLU A 46 -2.87 -2.82 -10.18
CA GLU A 46 -3.03 -2.00 -8.98
C GLU A 46 -3.89 -2.75 -7.94
N VAL A 47 -3.35 -2.95 -6.74
CA VAL A 47 -3.94 -3.88 -5.76
C VAL A 47 -5.33 -3.43 -5.29
N GLU A 48 -5.55 -2.12 -5.19
CA GLU A 48 -6.81 -1.48 -4.83
C GLU A 48 -7.90 -1.81 -5.86
N VAL A 49 -7.54 -1.76 -7.15
CA VAL A 49 -8.44 -2.07 -8.25
C VAL A 49 -8.75 -3.57 -8.28
N VAL A 50 -7.74 -4.42 -8.05
CA VAL A 50 -7.93 -5.87 -7.97
C VAL A 50 -8.95 -6.22 -6.89
N PHE A 51 -8.83 -5.66 -5.68
CA PHE A 51 -9.81 -5.89 -4.62
C PHE A 51 -11.21 -5.38 -4.98
N GLY A 52 -11.32 -4.17 -5.51
CA GLY A 52 -12.61 -3.61 -5.95
C GLY A 52 -13.28 -4.44 -7.04
N PHE A 53 -12.50 -4.90 -8.03
CA PHE A 53 -12.98 -5.77 -9.11
C PHE A 53 -13.56 -7.09 -8.57
N TRP A 54 -12.82 -7.77 -7.67
CA TRP A 54 -13.28 -9.04 -7.11
C TRP A 54 -14.45 -8.88 -6.13
N ALA A 55 -14.58 -7.73 -5.46
CA ALA A 55 -15.76 -7.41 -4.66
C ALA A 55 -17.02 -7.30 -5.55
N ILE A 56 -16.93 -6.66 -6.72
CA ILE A 56 -18.02 -6.62 -7.70
C ILE A 56 -18.36 -8.03 -8.18
N VAL A 57 -17.35 -8.84 -8.53
CA VAL A 57 -17.56 -10.24 -8.93
C VAL A 57 -18.28 -11.03 -7.84
N LEU A 58 -17.90 -10.86 -6.57
CA LEU A 58 -18.57 -11.50 -5.45
C LEU A 58 -20.06 -11.12 -5.38
N VAL A 59 -20.38 -9.82 -5.43
CA VAL A 59 -21.78 -9.35 -5.37
C VAL A 59 -22.60 -9.86 -6.55
N VAL A 60 -22.03 -9.87 -7.77
CA VAL A 60 -22.67 -10.43 -8.96
C VAL A 60 -22.93 -11.93 -8.79
N VAL A 61 -21.96 -12.69 -8.29
CA VAL A 61 -22.12 -14.13 -8.05
C VAL A 61 -23.16 -14.40 -6.96
N MET A 62 -23.19 -13.59 -5.89
CA MET A 62 -24.24 -13.67 -4.87
C MET A 62 -25.63 -13.46 -5.47
N ALA A 63 -25.78 -12.47 -6.36
CA ALA A 63 -27.05 -12.19 -7.03
C ALA A 63 -27.51 -13.30 -7.98
N VAL A 64 -26.55 -13.98 -8.64
CA VAL A 64 -26.82 -15.09 -9.57
C VAL A 64 -27.13 -16.41 -8.85
N VAL A 65 -26.43 -16.70 -7.75
CA VAL A 65 -26.57 -17.97 -7.01
C VAL A 65 -27.73 -17.93 -6.02
N GLY A 66 -27.95 -16.78 -5.38
CA GLY A 66 -29.10 -16.53 -4.52
C GLY A 66 -30.15 -15.73 -5.27
N ASP A 67 -30.36 -14.50 -4.83
CA ASP A 67 -31.21 -13.52 -5.51
C ASP A 67 -30.59 -12.12 -5.41
N GLY A 68 -31.08 -11.20 -6.24
CA GLY A 68 -30.58 -9.83 -6.26
C GLY A 68 -30.86 -9.03 -4.98
N ALA A 69 -31.94 -9.35 -4.25
CA ALA A 69 -32.31 -8.65 -3.03
C ALA A 69 -31.36 -9.02 -1.88
N ALA A 70 -31.04 -10.30 -1.71
CA ALA A 70 -30.08 -10.82 -0.76
C ALA A 70 -28.65 -10.31 -1.03
N ALA A 71 -28.27 -10.16 -2.30
CA ALA A 71 -26.99 -9.56 -2.67
C ALA A 71 -26.94 -8.06 -2.32
N LEU A 72 -28.04 -7.34 -2.53
CA LEU A 72 -28.17 -5.92 -2.17
C LEU A 72 -28.17 -5.73 -0.65
N ASP A 73 -28.98 -6.51 0.08
CA ASP A 73 -29.01 -6.54 1.55
C ASP A 73 -27.62 -6.84 2.12
N TYR A 74 -26.91 -7.80 1.53
CA TYR A 74 -25.53 -8.08 1.94
C TYR A 74 -24.62 -6.86 1.75
N ALA A 75 -24.68 -6.20 0.59
CA ALA A 75 -23.87 -5.02 0.30
C ALA A 75 -24.22 -3.83 1.20
N GLU A 76 -25.50 -3.58 1.47
CA GLU A 76 -25.98 -2.49 2.31
C GLU A 76 -25.76 -2.75 3.82
N SER A 77 -25.75 -4.02 4.25
CA SER A 77 -25.51 -4.38 5.65
C SER A 77 -24.06 -4.16 6.13
N ARG A 78 -23.10 -3.90 5.23
CA ARG A 78 -21.69 -3.68 5.61
C ARG A 78 -21.45 -2.24 6.04
N ASN A 79 -20.62 -2.07 7.06
CA ASN A 79 -20.18 -0.74 7.48
C ASN A 79 -18.94 -0.30 6.68
N TYR A 80 -19.12 0.68 5.80
CA TYR A 80 -18.04 1.25 4.99
C TYR A 80 -17.39 2.49 5.61
N THR A 81 -17.84 2.94 6.79
CA THR A 81 -17.35 4.19 7.40
C THR A 81 -15.84 4.13 7.66
N GLU A 82 -15.39 3.05 8.28
CA GLU A 82 -13.97 2.83 8.57
C GLU A 82 -13.14 2.62 7.29
N PRO A 83 -13.50 1.73 6.35
CA PRO A 83 -12.81 1.61 5.06
C PRO A 83 -12.72 2.91 4.27
N LEU A 84 -13.81 3.69 4.19
CA LEU A 84 -13.83 4.96 3.49
C LEU A 84 -12.95 6.00 4.17
N PHE A 85 -12.97 6.06 5.51
CA PHE A 85 -12.07 6.94 6.25
C PHE A 85 -10.60 6.61 5.97
N VAL A 86 -10.22 5.33 6.07
CA VAL A 86 -8.85 4.88 5.79
C VAL A 86 -8.46 5.18 4.33
N PHE A 87 -9.35 4.91 3.38
CA PHE A 87 -9.13 5.22 1.96
C PHE A 87 -8.88 6.71 1.72
N VAL A 88 -9.73 7.58 2.29
CA VAL A 88 -9.59 9.04 2.16
C VAL A 88 -8.27 9.52 2.76
N VAL A 89 -7.92 9.08 3.96
CA VAL A 89 -6.65 9.46 4.61
C VAL A 89 -5.45 8.97 3.80
N MET A 90 -5.47 7.73 3.29
CA MET A 90 -4.42 7.17 2.44
C MET A 90 -4.21 7.97 1.16
N VAL A 91 -5.30 8.34 0.47
CA VAL A 91 -5.25 9.17 -0.75
C VAL A 91 -4.71 10.57 -0.46
N ILE A 92 -5.19 11.22 0.61
CA ILE A 92 -4.74 12.57 0.99
C ILE A 92 -3.28 12.54 1.42
N ALA A 93 -2.85 11.52 2.15
CA ALA A 93 -1.49 11.44 2.66
C ALA A 93 -0.44 11.15 1.58
N ALA A 94 -0.81 10.43 0.52
CA ALA A 94 0.04 10.26 -0.65
C ALA A 94 0.20 11.56 -1.47
N SER A 95 -0.50 12.64 -1.12
CA SER A 95 -0.42 13.91 -1.86
C SER A 95 0.92 14.63 -1.67
N ARG A 96 1.39 15.28 -2.74
CA ARG A 96 2.64 16.05 -2.76
C ARG A 96 2.77 17.06 -1.59
N PRO A 97 1.72 17.84 -1.21
CA PRO A 97 1.82 18.77 -0.08
C PRO A 97 2.16 18.08 1.24
N VAL A 98 1.54 16.92 1.53
CA VAL A 98 1.81 16.14 2.74
C VAL A 98 3.24 15.63 2.74
N LEU A 99 3.66 15.00 1.64
CA LEU A 99 5.02 14.48 1.48
C LEU A 99 6.08 15.56 1.71
N VAL A 100 5.90 16.74 1.10
CA VAL A 100 6.84 17.88 1.25
C VAL A 100 6.84 18.42 2.67
N THR A 101 5.67 18.51 3.32
CA THR A 101 5.55 18.97 4.70
C THR A 101 6.33 18.05 5.65
N VAL A 102 6.13 16.74 5.56
CA VAL A 102 6.85 15.75 6.39
C VAL A 102 8.35 15.81 6.12
N MET A 103 8.78 15.83 4.86
CA MET A 103 10.21 15.97 4.51
C MET A 103 10.82 17.26 5.07
N SER A 104 10.11 18.39 4.96
CA SER A 104 10.58 19.67 5.49
C SER A 104 10.69 19.67 7.02
N MET A 105 9.74 19.04 7.71
CA MET A 105 9.76 18.89 9.16
C MET A 105 10.96 18.05 9.60
N VAL A 106 11.20 16.89 8.97
CA VAL A 106 12.36 16.04 9.26
C VAL A 106 13.67 16.80 9.01
N ASN A 107 13.77 17.53 7.89
CA ASN A 107 14.95 18.35 7.59
C ASN A 107 15.14 19.52 8.57
N ALA A 108 14.07 20.10 9.09
CA ALA A 108 14.15 21.13 10.12
C ALA A 108 14.73 20.55 11.42
N VAL A 109 14.20 19.40 11.87
CA VAL A 109 14.72 18.69 13.06
C VAL A 109 16.18 18.29 12.86
N ALA A 110 16.54 17.75 11.69
CA ALA A 110 17.90 17.32 11.38
C ALA A 110 18.94 18.45 11.45
N ARG A 111 18.53 19.71 11.20
CA ARG A 111 19.41 20.88 11.29
C ARG A 111 19.65 21.38 12.71
N VAL A 112 18.77 21.03 13.65
CA VAL A 112 18.88 21.44 15.07
C VAL A 112 19.72 20.44 15.86
N LEU A 113 19.81 19.19 15.41
CA LEU A 113 20.58 18.16 16.09
C LEU A 113 22.09 18.42 16.03
N PRO A 114 22.85 18.13 17.11
CA PRO A 114 24.30 18.35 17.19
C PRO A 114 25.10 17.26 16.46
N VAL A 115 24.64 16.83 15.28
CA VAL A 115 25.30 15.83 14.43
C VAL A 115 25.27 16.27 12.97
N ARG A 116 26.05 15.61 12.12
CA ARG A 116 26.03 15.89 10.67
C ARG A 116 24.60 15.71 10.13
N THR A 117 24.09 16.70 9.42
CA THR A 117 22.71 16.70 8.92
C THR A 117 22.38 15.43 8.14
N SER A 118 23.30 14.93 7.32
CA SER A 118 23.14 13.67 6.58
C SER A 118 22.97 12.45 7.49
N LEU A 119 23.64 12.40 8.63
CA LEU A 119 23.50 11.30 9.58
C LEU A 119 22.19 11.44 10.39
N ALA A 120 21.82 12.67 10.75
CA ALA A 120 20.53 12.96 11.38
C ALA A 120 19.35 12.57 10.48
N THR A 121 19.34 12.98 9.21
CA THR A 121 18.28 12.61 8.28
C THR A 121 18.21 11.10 8.03
N ALA A 122 19.33 10.39 8.03
CA ALA A 122 19.33 8.94 7.88
C ALA A 122 18.68 8.25 9.10
N TRP A 123 19.04 8.67 10.31
CA TRP A 123 18.43 8.12 11.52
C TRP A 123 16.96 8.51 11.68
N LEU A 124 16.59 9.75 11.36
CA LEU A 124 15.20 10.18 11.36
C LEU A 124 14.38 9.46 10.29
N GLY A 125 14.95 9.24 9.10
CA GLY A 125 14.31 8.44 8.05
C GLY A 125 14.12 6.98 8.44
N LEU A 126 15.07 6.40 9.17
CA LEU A 126 14.97 5.01 9.65
C LEU A 126 14.03 4.86 10.84
N ALA A 127 13.98 5.81 11.79
CA ALA A 127 13.26 5.64 13.05
C ALA A 127 12.01 6.53 13.18
N ALA A 128 12.09 7.81 12.82
CA ALA A 128 11.00 8.75 13.04
C ALA A 128 9.94 8.68 11.94
N VAL A 129 10.33 8.54 10.67
CA VAL A 129 9.38 8.48 9.55
C VAL A 129 8.44 7.27 9.64
N PRO A 130 8.90 6.04 10.00
CA PRO A 130 7.98 4.93 10.18
C PRO A 130 6.97 5.14 11.32
N LEU A 131 7.37 5.79 12.41
CA LEU A 131 6.45 6.15 13.51
C LEU A 131 5.38 7.15 13.05
N LEU A 132 5.76 8.07 12.15
CA LEU A 132 4.81 8.99 11.50
C LEU A 132 3.82 8.24 10.58
N GLY A 133 4.10 7.00 10.19
CA GLY A 133 3.17 6.14 9.43
C GLY A 133 1.82 5.96 10.09
N SER A 134 1.73 6.01 11.43
CA SER A 134 0.46 6.01 12.16
C SER A 134 -0.41 7.25 11.90
N LEU A 135 0.21 8.38 11.55
CA LEU A 135 -0.47 9.66 11.31
C LEU A 135 -0.82 9.87 9.82
N ILE A 136 0.00 9.33 8.91
CA ILE A 136 -0.15 9.53 7.47
C ILE A 136 -0.46 8.27 6.66
N THR A 137 -0.47 7.07 7.21
CA THR A 137 -0.46 5.76 6.51
C THR A 137 0.93 5.21 6.17
N GLU A 138 1.05 3.89 6.29
CA GLU A 138 2.30 3.15 6.02
C GLU A 138 2.81 3.32 4.59
N PRO A 139 1.99 3.26 3.52
CA PRO A 139 2.50 3.39 2.16
C PRO A 139 3.15 4.76 1.90
N ALA A 140 2.57 5.82 2.48
CA ALA A 140 3.13 7.17 2.40
C ALA A 140 4.45 7.27 3.19
N ALA A 141 4.48 6.78 4.43
CA ALA A 141 5.69 6.80 5.26
C ALA A 141 6.84 5.99 4.63
N MET A 142 6.56 4.82 4.05
CA MET A 142 7.52 4.00 3.32
C MET A 142 8.13 4.78 2.16
N THR A 143 7.29 5.44 1.35
CA THR A 143 7.74 6.24 0.20
C THR A 143 8.63 7.40 0.65
N ILE A 144 8.26 8.12 1.71
CA ILE A 144 9.08 9.21 2.26
C ILE A 144 10.41 8.67 2.78
N ALA A 145 10.41 7.61 3.58
CA ALA A 145 11.63 7.04 4.14
C ALA A 145 12.58 6.59 3.02
N ALA A 146 12.06 5.93 1.99
CA ALA A 146 12.83 5.52 0.82
C ALA A 146 13.43 6.73 0.06
N LEU A 147 12.63 7.75 -0.23
CA LEU A 147 13.08 8.97 -0.93
C LEU A 147 14.15 9.74 -0.12
N MET A 148 14.03 9.77 1.20
CA MET A 148 14.99 10.42 2.08
C MET A 148 16.30 9.62 2.21
N LEU A 149 16.23 8.29 2.30
CA LEU A 149 17.38 7.42 2.52
C LEU A 149 18.13 7.07 1.24
N ALA A 150 17.45 7.01 0.09
CA ALA A 150 18.05 6.74 -1.22
C ALA A 150 19.34 7.55 -1.48
N PRO A 151 19.35 8.90 -1.41
CA PRO A 151 20.54 9.70 -1.66
C PRO A 151 21.60 9.61 -0.53
N GLN A 152 21.27 9.03 0.62
CA GLN A 152 22.14 9.01 1.80
C GLN A 152 22.85 7.66 1.97
N ILE A 153 22.12 6.56 1.84
CA ILE A 153 22.60 5.20 2.14
C ILE A 153 22.91 4.40 0.87
N PHE A 154 22.17 4.62 -0.23
CA PHE A 154 22.31 3.82 -1.45
C PHE A 154 23.32 4.43 -2.44
N ARG A 155 24.48 4.82 -1.92
CA ARG A 155 25.58 5.41 -2.70
C ARG A 155 26.73 4.41 -2.91
N PRO A 156 27.56 4.55 -3.96
CA PRO A 156 28.67 3.61 -4.21
C PRO A 156 29.70 3.52 -3.07
N ASP A 157 29.91 4.61 -2.34
CA ASP A 157 30.84 4.75 -1.22
C ASP A 157 30.38 4.07 0.08
N VAL A 158 29.10 3.69 0.18
CA VAL A 158 28.55 3.02 1.36
C VAL A 158 28.70 1.50 1.23
N PRO A 159 29.27 0.80 2.24
CA PRO A 159 29.40 -0.66 2.22
C PRO A 159 28.05 -1.38 2.07
N GLU A 160 28.03 -2.50 1.34
CA GLU A 160 26.81 -3.28 1.08
C GLU A 160 26.09 -3.70 2.37
N ARG A 161 26.84 -4.06 3.42
CA ARG A 161 26.27 -4.46 4.72
C ARG A 161 25.38 -3.38 5.32
N VAL A 162 25.75 -2.10 5.19
CA VAL A 162 24.98 -0.97 5.72
C VAL A 162 23.71 -0.76 4.90
N LYS A 163 23.78 -0.97 3.57
CA LYS A 163 22.60 -0.91 2.69
C LYS A 163 21.58 -1.99 3.05
N TYR A 164 22.04 -3.23 3.25
CA TYR A 164 21.17 -4.33 3.68
C TYR A 164 20.60 -4.13 5.08
N LEU A 165 21.39 -3.58 6.01
CA LEU A 165 20.89 -3.22 7.34
C LEU A 165 19.79 -2.15 7.25
N ALA A 166 19.99 -1.11 6.45
CA ALA A 166 18.98 -0.07 6.24
C ALA A 166 17.70 -0.62 5.59
N LEU A 167 17.82 -1.47 4.57
CA LEU A 167 16.68 -2.16 3.97
C LEU A 167 15.95 -3.03 5.00
N GLY A 168 16.68 -3.82 5.79
CA GLY A 168 16.11 -4.67 6.83
C GLY A 168 15.35 -3.87 7.88
N VAL A 169 15.94 -2.77 8.36
CA VAL A 169 15.29 -1.86 9.32
C VAL A 169 14.04 -1.21 8.72
N LEU A 170 14.09 -0.78 7.45
CA LEU A 170 12.91 -0.26 6.78
C LEU A 170 11.78 -1.29 6.70
N PHE A 171 12.08 -2.52 6.30
CA PHE A 171 11.07 -3.60 6.25
C PHE A 171 10.48 -3.91 7.62
N VAL A 172 11.30 -3.96 8.67
CA VAL A 172 10.82 -4.17 10.04
C VAL A 172 9.96 -3.01 10.52
N ASN A 173 10.39 -1.78 10.26
CA ASN A 173 9.65 -0.60 10.71
C ASN A 173 8.35 -0.37 9.93
N ILE A 174 8.27 -0.83 8.68
CA ILE A 174 7.00 -0.96 7.95
C ILE A 174 6.10 -1.97 8.68
N SER A 175 6.62 -3.16 9.00
CA SER A 175 5.86 -4.22 9.67
C SER A 175 5.41 -3.91 11.11
N ILE A 176 6.07 -3.00 11.83
CA ILE A 176 5.68 -2.59 13.19
C ILE A 176 4.55 -1.56 13.17
N GLY A 177 4.42 -0.78 12.09
CA GLY A 177 3.34 0.18 11.90
C GLY A 177 1.99 -0.49 11.63
N GLY A 178 2.02 -1.66 10.99
CA GLY A 178 0.87 -2.48 10.58
C GLY A 178 1.26 -3.38 9.42
#